data_AF-A0A8J5W2N5-F1
#
_entry.id   AF-A0A8J5W2N5-F1
#
_cell.length_a   1.000
_cell.length_b   1.000
_cell.length_c   1.000
_cell.angle_alpha   90.00
_cell.angle_beta   90.00
_cell.angle_gamma   90.00
#
_symmetry.space_group_name_H-M   'P 1'
#
loop_
_entity.id
_entity.type
_entity.pdbx_description
1 polymer ?
#
loop_
_entity_poly.entity_id
_entity_poly.type
_entity_poly.pdbx_seq_one_letter_code
_entity_poly.pdbx_strand_id
1 'polypeptide(L)'
;MRRDGTTRFRDSQRAPLHDFLAVSSFSQYAVVDVNQVVKVDPAVPPKLACLLGCGAGTVDDPGVQLYKRRSYEVDRLAPWQFVRASHLKKARRSSMGVGQGGTRFVCAVFGLGSVGLAAIQGAKMCGAAKIIGVDLNPNKEKIGKSIFFGLCKVINAMTGVGADYCFECIGVSSVMTEAVRSTKPVLI
;
A
#
# COMPACT_ATOMS: atom_id res chain seq x y z
N MET A 1 22.47 4.74 -9.57
CA MET A 1 23.71 5.45 -9.95
C MET A 1 23.50 6.04 -11.32
N ARG A 2 23.96 7.27 -11.58
CA ARG A 2 23.81 7.85 -12.92
C ARG A 2 24.58 7.03 -13.94
N ARG A 3 24.05 6.95 -15.15
CA ARG A 3 24.64 6.14 -16.23
C ARG A 3 26.05 6.63 -16.62
N ASP A 4 26.33 7.92 -16.43
CA ASP A 4 27.63 8.52 -16.72
C ASP A 4 28.66 8.38 -15.59
N GLY A 5 28.30 7.76 -14.46
CA GLY A 5 29.21 7.58 -13.31
C GLY A 5 29.59 8.85 -12.56
N THR A 6 29.02 10.01 -12.91
CA THR A 6 29.36 11.31 -12.31
C THR A 6 28.30 11.82 -11.34
N THR A 7 28.61 12.85 -10.56
CA THR A 7 27.65 13.54 -9.68
C THR A 7 27.34 14.96 -10.16
N ARG A 8 26.16 15.47 -9.81
CA ARG A 8 25.79 16.90 -9.95
C ARG A 8 25.75 17.63 -8.60
N PHE A 9 25.98 16.91 -7.51
CA PHE A 9 25.95 17.47 -6.17
C PHE A 9 27.36 17.66 -5.66
N ARG A 10 27.60 18.84 -5.07
CA ARG A 10 28.83 19.19 -4.37
C ARG A 10 28.46 19.92 -3.09
N ASP A 11 29.28 19.76 -2.06
CA ASP A 11 29.13 20.53 -0.83
C ASP A 11 29.71 21.95 -0.98
N SER A 12 29.70 22.72 0.11
CA SER A 12 30.26 24.08 0.16
C SER A 12 31.76 24.15 -0.12
N GLN A 13 32.49 23.05 0.11
CA GLN A 13 33.92 22.92 -0.14
C GLN A 13 34.21 22.35 -1.54
N ARG A 14 33.18 22.17 -2.37
CA ARG A 14 33.21 21.56 -3.70
C ARG A 14 33.53 20.06 -3.72
N ALA A 15 33.51 19.39 -2.57
CA ALA A 15 33.67 17.94 -2.52
C ALA A 15 32.44 17.27 -3.16
N PRO A 16 32.63 16.19 -3.94
CA PRO A 16 31.54 15.50 -4.61
C PRO A 16 30.63 14.81 -3.59
N LEU A 17 29.32 15.03 -3.70
CA LEU A 17 28.31 14.33 -2.92
C LEU A 17 27.67 13.22 -3.74
N HIS A 18 27.33 12.10 -3.09
CA HIS A 18 26.65 10.99 -3.75
C HIS A 18 25.17 11.29 -3.99
N ASP A 19 24.69 10.84 -5.15
CA ASP A 19 23.27 10.86 -5.52
C ASP A 19 22.54 9.70 -4.83
N PHE A 20 21.38 9.96 -4.20
CA PHE A 20 20.58 8.95 -3.51
C PHE A 20 19.36 8.54 -4.35
N LEU A 21 19.29 7.24 -4.68
CA LEU A 21 18.24 6.64 -5.53
C LEU A 21 18.00 7.36 -6.86
N ALA A 22 18.98 8.15 -7.31
CA ALA A 22 18.92 8.99 -8.51
C ALA A 22 17.77 10.02 -8.54
N VAL A 23 17.30 10.42 -7.36
CA VAL A 23 16.30 11.48 -7.18
C VAL A 23 16.86 12.61 -6.32
N SER A 24 17.49 12.29 -5.18
CA SER A 24 18.09 13.26 -4.25
C SER A 24 17.18 14.45 -3.91
N SER A 25 15.92 14.16 -3.53
CA SER A 25 14.85 15.15 -3.32
C SER A 25 15.03 16.06 -2.10
N PHE A 26 16.02 15.82 -1.24
CA PHE A 26 16.34 16.69 -0.10
C PHE A 26 17.28 17.83 -0.49
N SER A 27 17.00 18.45 -1.64
CA SER A 27 17.68 19.61 -2.19
C SER A 27 16.65 20.52 -2.86
N GLN A 28 16.88 21.82 -2.84
CA GLN A 28 16.02 22.78 -3.56
C GLN A 28 16.01 22.53 -5.07
N TYR A 29 17.12 21.99 -5.60
CA TYR A 29 17.25 21.60 -7.00
C TYR A 29 17.91 20.23 -7.09
N ALA A 30 17.40 19.40 -7.99
CA ALA A 30 17.99 18.12 -8.33
C ALA A 30 18.03 17.98 -9.86
N VAL A 31 19.05 17.29 -10.35
CA VAL A 31 19.10 16.85 -11.75
C VAL A 31 18.64 15.41 -11.77
N VAL A 32 17.78 15.00 -12.69
CA VAL A 32 17.32 13.61 -12.81
C VAL A 32 17.42 13.15 -14.26
N ASP A 33 17.58 11.86 -14.48
CA ASP A 33 17.51 11.28 -15.82
C ASP A 33 16.06 11.37 -16.33
N VAL A 34 15.88 11.60 -17.64
CA VAL A 34 14.55 11.69 -18.26
C VAL A 34 13.71 10.43 -18.04
N ASN A 35 14.36 9.26 -17.88
CA ASN A 35 13.67 7.99 -17.60
C ASN A 35 13.21 7.87 -16.14
N GLN A 36 13.55 8.82 -15.28
CA GLN A 36 13.22 8.81 -13.84
C GLN A 36 12.28 9.96 -13.46
N VAL A 37 11.69 10.63 -14.45
CA VAL A 37 10.71 11.68 -14.24
C VAL A 37 9.46 11.38 -15.06
N VAL A 38 8.30 11.53 -14.42
CA VAL A 38 7.01 11.45 -15.07
C VAL A 38 6.32 12.80 -14.94
N LYS A 39 5.82 13.32 -16.06
CA LYS A 39 5.03 14.55 -16.06
C LYS A 39 3.66 14.25 -15.44
N VAL A 40 3.31 15.00 -14.39
CA VAL A 40 2.00 14.93 -13.72
C VAL A 40 1.10 16.05 -14.23
N ASP A 41 -0.22 15.84 -14.15
CA ASP A 41 -1.22 16.87 -14.41
C ASP A 41 -0.97 18.09 -13.49
N PRO A 42 -0.82 19.31 -14.04
CA PRO A 42 -0.57 20.52 -13.25
C PRO A 42 -1.70 20.86 -12.26
N ALA A 43 -2.90 20.31 -12.42
CA ALA A 43 -4.00 20.49 -11.48
C ALA A 43 -3.81 19.70 -10.17
N VAL A 44 -2.91 18.72 -10.12
CA VAL A 44 -2.63 17.92 -8.92
C VAL A 44 -1.67 18.68 -8.00
N PRO A 45 -2.04 18.96 -6.73
CA PRO A 45 -1.15 19.65 -5.80
C PRO A 45 0.16 18.87 -5.59
N PRO A 46 1.35 19.50 -5.72
CA PRO A 46 2.64 18.82 -5.57
C PRO A 46 2.83 18.10 -4.23
N LYS A 47 2.25 18.66 -3.16
CA LYS A 47 2.27 18.06 -1.80
C LYS A 47 1.57 16.70 -1.71
N LEU A 48 0.63 16.42 -2.62
CA LEU A 48 -0.05 15.13 -2.71
C LEU A 48 0.63 14.24 -3.75
N ALA A 49 1.04 14.82 -4.89
CA ALA A 49 1.73 14.09 -5.95
C ALA A 49 3.02 13.42 -5.46
N CYS A 50 3.75 14.02 -4.52
CA CYS A 50 4.99 13.45 -4.00
C CYS A 50 4.80 12.07 -3.32
N LEU A 51 3.61 11.77 -2.80
CA LEU A 51 3.32 10.46 -2.19
C LEU A 51 3.30 9.33 -3.21
N LEU A 52 2.99 9.64 -4.48
CA LEU A 52 3.00 8.68 -5.58
C LEU A 52 4.43 8.28 -5.99
N GLY A 53 5.44 9.11 -5.69
CA GLY A 53 6.82 8.87 -6.09
C GLY A 53 7.52 7.74 -5.32
N CYS A 54 6.90 7.19 -4.28
CA CYS A 54 7.43 6.06 -3.52
C CYS A 54 6.29 5.27 -2.86
N GLY A 55 5.95 5.58 -1.60
CA GLY A 55 5.18 4.67 -0.75
C GLY A 55 3.79 4.31 -1.28
N ALA A 56 3.05 5.25 -1.88
CA ALA A 56 1.75 4.94 -2.49
C ALA A 56 1.91 4.15 -3.80
N GLY A 57 2.79 4.61 -4.69
CA GLY A 57 3.05 3.94 -5.97
C GLY A 57 3.71 2.55 -5.85
N THR A 58 4.22 2.19 -4.67
CA THR A 58 4.83 0.87 -4.42
C THR A 58 3.80 -0.26 -4.41
N VAL A 59 2.56 0.05 -4.02
CA VAL A 59 1.48 -0.94 -3.84
C VAL A 59 0.29 -0.69 -4.76
N ASP A 60 0.15 0.53 -5.29
CA ASP A 60 -0.84 0.86 -6.29
C ASP A 60 -0.34 0.49 -7.70
N ASP A 61 -1.05 -0.41 -8.38
CA ASP A 61 -0.87 -0.65 -9.81
C ASP A 61 -1.29 0.62 -10.59
N PRO A 62 -0.47 1.17 -11.49
CA PRO A 62 -0.79 2.39 -12.24
C PRO A 62 -2.08 2.30 -13.09
N GLY A 63 -2.63 1.10 -13.31
CA GLY A 63 -3.94 0.90 -13.94
C GLY A 63 -5.14 1.38 -13.10
N VAL A 64 -4.98 1.58 -11.79
CA VAL A 64 -6.08 1.91 -10.86
C VAL A 64 -6.34 3.42 -10.75
N GLN A 65 -5.33 4.27 -10.96
CA GLN A 65 -5.45 5.73 -10.85
C GLN A 65 -6.36 6.36 -11.92
N LEU A 66 -6.60 5.66 -13.04
CA LEU A 66 -7.44 6.17 -14.13
C LEU A 66 -8.96 6.08 -13.85
N TYR A 67 -9.40 5.47 -12.74
CA TYR A 67 -10.84 5.27 -12.49
C TYR A 67 -11.40 6.09 -11.31
N LYS A 68 -11.80 7.33 -11.67
CA LYS A 68 -12.84 8.19 -11.08
C LYS A 68 -12.66 8.72 -9.65
N ARG A 69 -12.72 10.07 -9.57
CA ARG A 69 -13.23 10.83 -8.41
C ARG A 69 -14.54 10.20 -7.90
N ARG A 70 -14.48 9.55 -6.74
CA ARG A 70 -15.57 9.54 -5.79
C ARG A 70 -14.98 9.97 -4.46
N SER A 71 -15.52 11.06 -3.91
CA SER A 71 -15.29 11.44 -2.53
C SER A 71 -15.75 10.27 -1.66
N TYR A 72 -14.81 9.54 -1.07
CA TYR A 72 -15.13 8.61 0.00
C TYR A 72 -14.73 9.30 1.28
N GLU A 73 -15.71 9.68 2.08
CA GLU A 73 -15.46 9.94 3.50
C GLU A 73 -14.77 8.70 4.07
N VAL A 74 -13.72 8.93 4.85
CA VAL A 74 -13.18 7.91 5.73
C VAL A 74 -14.26 7.66 6.77
N ASP A 75 -15.17 6.74 6.46
CA ASP A 75 -16.20 6.32 7.41
C ASP A 75 -15.49 5.93 8.69
N ARG A 76 -15.71 6.75 9.73
CA ARG A 76 -15.31 6.42 11.09
C ARG A 76 -15.83 5.02 11.34
N LEU A 77 -14.95 4.10 11.73
CA LEU A 77 -15.28 2.74 12.12
C LEU A 77 -16.33 2.80 13.24
N ALA A 78 -17.60 2.76 12.86
CA ALA A 78 -18.71 2.56 13.77
C ALA A 78 -18.92 1.04 13.95
N PRO A 79 -19.22 0.60 15.18
CA PRO A 79 -19.30 -0.82 15.51
C PRO A 79 -20.58 -1.40 14.92
N TRP A 80 -20.44 -2.45 14.12
CA TRP A 80 -21.46 -3.45 13.76
C TRP A 80 -22.91 -2.97 13.58
N GLN A 81 -23.45 -2.91 12.35
CA GLN A 81 -24.76 -3.48 11.97
C GLN A 81 -24.88 -3.59 10.43
N PHE A 82 -25.59 -4.63 9.97
CA PHE A 82 -25.85 -5.04 8.59
C PHE A 82 -26.54 -3.96 7.71
N VAL A 83 -26.16 -3.84 6.43
CA VAL A 83 -27.10 -3.42 5.34
C VAL A 83 -26.78 -4.15 4.03
N ARG A 84 -27.81 -4.80 3.44
CA ARG A 84 -27.82 -5.35 2.07
C ARG A 84 -27.89 -4.19 1.07
N ALA A 85 -27.03 -4.18 0.05
CA ALA A 85 -27.23 -3.37 -1.15
C ALA A 85 -27.56 -4.29 -2.34
N SER A 86 -28.85 -4.34 -2.68
CA SER A 86 -29.30 -4.80 -3.99
C SER A 86 -29.24 -3.63 -4.97
N HIS A 87 -28.89 -3.90 -6.23
CA HIS A 87 -28.91 -3.00 -7.39
C HIS A 87 -27.77 -1.97 -7.55
N LEU A 88 -26.67 -2.38 -8.18
CA LEU A 88 -25.89 -1.48 -9.04
C LEU A 88 -25.22 -2.26 -10.19
N LYS A 89 -25.48 -1.80 -11.43
CA LYS A 89 -25.10 -2.47 -12.69
C LYS A 89 -23.59 -2.44 -12.94
N LYS A 90 -23.12 -3.55 -13.49
CA LYS A 90 -21.74 -4.01 -13.74
C LYS A 90 -21.00 -3.10 -14.74
N ALA A 91 -19.92 -2.44 -14.31
CA ALA A 91 -18.90 -1.90 -15.22
C ALA A 91 -17.73 -2.91 -15.30
N ARG A 92 -17.25 -3.19 -16.51
CA ARG A 92 -16.29 -4.25 -16.86
C ARG A 92 -14.99 -4.13 -16.05
N ARG A 93 -14.59 -5.26 -15.44
CA ARG A 93 -13.36 -5.49 -14.69
C ARG A 93 -12.24 -5.91 -15.64
N SER A 94 -11.05 -5.31 -15.53
CA SER A 94 -9.81 -5.90 -16.04
C SER A 94 -8.59 -5.33 -15.31
N SER A 95 -8.25 -5.93 -14.16
CA SER A 95 -6.87 -6.20 -13.69
C SER A 95 -6.96 -6.89 -12.31
N MET A 96 -6.06 -7.86 -12.09
CA MET A 96 -6.12 -8.96 -11.11
C MET A 96 -7.26 -9.95 -11.34
N GLY A 97 -6.91 -11.22 -11.56
CA GLY A 97 -7.83 -12.31 -11.88
C GLY A 97 -8.84 -12.57 -10.77
N VAL A 98 -9.94 -11.83 -10.78
CA VAL A 98 -11.13 -12.10 -9.95
C VAL A 98 -12.18 -12.70 -10.87
N GLY A 99 -12.28 -14.03 -10.84
CA GLY A 99 -13.31 -14.80 -11.54
C GLY A 99 -14.72 -14.23 -11.29
N GLN A 100 -15.60 -14.42 -12.26
CA GLN A 100 -16.98 -13.94 -12.20
C GLN A 100 -17.79 -14.68 -11.13
N GLY A 101 -17.67 -14.24 -9.89
CA GLY A 101 -18.39 -14.68 -8.70
C GLY A 101 -17.77 -13.91 -7.54
N GLY A 102 -18.55 -13.12 -6.81
CA GLY A 102 -18.00 -12.21 -5.79
C GLY A 102 -17.38 -12.96 -4.61
N THR A 103 -16.15 -13.45 -4.77
CA THR A 103 -15.39 -14.07 -3.69
C THR A 103 -14.98 -12.98 -2.71
N ARG A 104 -15.57 -13.04 -1.52
CA ARG A 104 -15.19 -12.24 -0.36
C ARG A 104 -13.80 -12.71 0.09
N PHE A 105 -12.75 -11.93 -0.21
CA PHE A 105 -11.39 -12.22 0.24
C PHE A 105 -11.03 -11.37 1.46
N VAL A 106 -10.14 -11.90 2.30
CA VAL A 106 -9.62 -11.27 3.51
C VAL A 106 -8.14 -10.92 3.28
N CYS A 107 -7.78 -9.68 3.56
CA CYS A 107 -6.38 -9.24 3.55
C CYS A 107 -5.86 -9.03 4.97
N ALA A 108 -4.62 -9.40 5.24
CA ALA A 108 -3.86 -8.95 6.41
C ALA A 108 -2.71 -8.04 5.97
N VAL A 109 -2.52 -6.92 6.67
CA VAL A 109 -1.47 -5.93 6.37
C VAL A 109 -0.64 -5.70 7.63
N PHE A 110 0.64 -6.03 7.56
CA PHE A 110 1.60 -5.92 8.65
C PHE A 110 2.41 -4.64 8.48
N GLY A 111 2.26 -3.70 9.42
CA GLY A 111 2.83 -2.36 9.36
C GLY A 111 1.86 -1.34 8.78
N LEU A 112 1.39 -0.41 9.61
CA LEU A 112 0.47 0.66 9.22
C LEU A 112 1.23 1.97 9.00
N GLY A 113 2.30 1.89 8.19
CA GLY A 113 3.01 3.04 7.63
C GLY A 113 2.40 3.52 6.31
N SER A 114 3.08 4.41 5.59
CA SER A 114 2.58 4.90 4.29
C SER A 114 2.28 3.77 3.30
N VAL A 115 3.18 2.80 3.16
CA VAL A 115 3.04 1.64 2.27
C VAL A 115 1.88 0.75 2.69
N GLY A 116 1.78 0.44 3.99
CA GLY A 116 0.69 -0.40 4.51
C GLY A 116 -0.69 0.24 4.35
N LEU A 117 -0.81 1.55 4.57
CA LEU A 117 -2.07 2.26 4.34
C LEU A 117 -2.46 2.28 2.87
N ALA A 118 -1.49 2.41 1.96
CA ALA A 118 -1.75 2.28 0.53
C ALA A 118 -2.17 0.84 0.17
N ALA A 119 -1.58 -0.20 0.79
CA ALA A 119 -2.01 -1.59 0.59
C ALA A 119 -3.45 -1.83 1.08
N ILE A 120 -3.84 -1.22 2.21
CA ILE A 120 -5.23 -1.24 2.71
C ILE A 120 -6.17 -0.57 1.70
N GLN A 121 -5.78 0.59 1.17
CA GLN A 121 -6.58 1.30 0.18
C GLN A 121 -6.76 0.48 -1.10
N GLY A 122 -5.67 -0.11 -1.63
CA GLY A 122 -5.72 -1.02 -2.77
C GLY A 122 -6.63 -2.23 -2.52
N ALA A 123 -6.50 -2.88 -1.36
CA ALA A 123 -7.37 -4.00 -0.98
C ALA A 123 -8.86 -3.59 -0.92
N LYS A 124 -9.16 -2.40 -0.38
CA LYS A 124 -10.53 -1.86 -0.37
C LYS A 124 -11.05 -1.62 -1.78
N MET A 125 -10.23 -1.05 -2.66
CA MET A 125 -10.59 -0.80 -4.07
C MET A 125 -10.83 -2.10 -4.85
N CYS A 126 -10.09 -3.16 -4.53
CA CYS A 126 -10.28 -4.50 -5.08
C CYS A 126 -11.52 -5.23 -4.50
N GLY A 127 -12.17 -4.66 -3.47
CA GLY A 127 -13.38 -5.21 -2.87
C GLY A 127 -13.13 -6.24 -1.78
N ALA A 128 -12.04 -6.11 -1.02
CA ALA A 128 -11.78 -6.95 0.15
C ALA A 128 -12.98 -6.93 1.10
N ALA A 129 -13.41 -8.11 1.55
CA ALA A 129 -14.54 -8.24 2.45
C ALA A 129 -14.16 -7.94 3.91
N LYS A 130 -12.88 -8.15 4.25
CA LYS A 130 -12.31 -7.83 5.56
C LYS A 130 -10.83 -7.48 5.36
N ILE A 131 -10.36 -6.47 6.07
CA ILE A 131 -8.95 -6.08 6.12
C ILE A 131 -8.51 -6.09 7.59
N ILE A 132 -7.43 -6.80 7.88
CA ILE A 132 -6.82 -6.92 9.20
C ILE A 132 -5.53 -6.11 9.17
N GLY A 133 -5.54 -4.91 9.76
CA GLY A 133 -4.32 -4.15 10.00
C GLY A 133 -3.61 -4.66 11.25
N VAL A 134 -2.29 -4.77 11.19
CA VAL A 134 -1.40 -5.19 12.28
C VAL A 134 -0.30 -4.15 12.46
N ASP A 135 -0.16 -3.58 13.66
CA ASP A 135 0.95 -2.71 14.03
C ASP A 135 1.27 -2.84 15.52
N LEU A 136 2.51 -2.54 15.91
CA LEU A 136 2.96 -2.55 17.31
C LEU A 136 2.62 -1.23 18.01
N ASN A 137 2.46 -0.13 17.27
CA ASN A 137 2.15 1.16 17.85
C ASN A 137 0.64 1.26 18.18
N PRO A 138 0.25 1.29 19.47
CA PRO A 138 -1.16 1.34 19.87
C PRO A 138 -1.85 2.63 19.38
N ASN A 139 -1.11 3.71 19.12
CA ASN A 139 -1.71 4.94 18.59
C ASN A 139 -2.26 4.78 17.16
N LYS A 140 -1.89 3.70 16.46
CA LYS A 140 -2.42 3.37 15.12
C LYS A 140 -3.67 2.49 15.17
N GLU A 141 -4.20 2.22 16.37
CA GLU A 141 -5.41 1.41 16.57
C GLU A 141 -6.65 1.97 15.86
N LYS A 142 -6.69 3.30 15.69
CA LYS A 142 -7.76 3.99 14.96
C LYS A 142 -7.78 3.66 13.46
N ILE A 143 -6.67 3.11 12.94
CA ILE A 143 -6.46 2.83 11.51
C ILE A 143 -6.36 1.30 11.24
N GLY A 144 -6.04 0.49 12.25
CA GLY A 144 -6.05 -0.98 12.22
C GLY A 144 -5.94 -1.55 13.64
N LYS A 145 -6.03 -2.86 13.89
CA LYS A 145 -5.93 -3.37 15.28
C LYS A 145 -4.47 -3.59 15.68
N SER A 146 -4.10 -3.22 16.90
CA SER A 146 -2.79 -3.55 17.47
C SER A 146 -2.76 -5.04 17.84
N ILE A 147 -1.75 -5.79 17.37
CA ILE A 147 -1.57 -7.19 17.75
C ILE A 147 -0.07 -7.47 17.89
N PHE A 148 0.34 -7.97 19.05
CA PHE A 148 1.70 -8.42 19.35
C PHE A 148 1.78 -9.95 19.33
N PHE A 149 2.96 -10.49 18.97
CA PHE A 149 3.45 -11.88 19.00
C PHE A 149 2.42 -13.03 18.92
N GLY A 150 2.60 -13.95 17.95
CA GLY A 150 1.65 -15.05 17.67
C GLY A 150 0.58 -14.66 16.65
N LEU A 151 0.94 -13.78 15.72
CA LEU A 151 0.06 -13.17 14.72
C LEU A 151 -0.66 -14.20 13.84
N CYS A 152 0.04 -15.25 13.43
CA CYS A 152 -0.56 -16.35 12.67
C CYS A 152 -1.73 -16.99 13.42
N LYS A 153 -1.59 -17.28 14.72
CA LYS A 153 -2.67 -17.88 15.53
C LYS A 153 -3.88 -16.95 15.62
N VAL A 154 -3.64 -15.64 15.80
CA VAL A 154 -4.70 -14.65 15.92
C VAL A 154 -5.42 -14.45 14.59
N ILE A 155 -4.68 -14.36 13.48
CA ILE A 155 -5.27 -14.24 12.14
C ILE A 155 -6.06 -15.51 11.79
N ASN A 156 -5.50 -16.69 12.07
CA ASN A 156 -6.21 -17.96 11.88
C ASN A 156 -7.49 -18.01 12.73
N ALA A 157 -7.46 -17.57 13.99
CA ALA A 157 -8.66 -17.50 14.82
C ALA A 157 -9.72 -16.52 14.26
N MET A 158 -9.29 -15.38 13.69
CA MET A 158 -10.20 -14.37 13.11
C MET A 158 -10.81 -14.77 11.75
N THR A 159 -10.20 -15.74 11.07
CA THR A 159 -10.50 -16.11 9.68
C THR A 159 -10.85 -17.58 9.49
N GLY A 160 -10.69 -18.40 10.53
CA GLY A 160 -10.79 -19.86 10.52
C GLY A 160 -9.53 -20.57 10.02
N VAL A 161 -8.89 -20.05 8.97
CA VAL A 161 -7.83 -20.77 8.22
C VAL A 161 -6.65 -19.91 7.76
N GLY A 162 -6.70 -18.60 7.99
CA GLY A 162 -5.72 -17.62 7.50
C GLY A 162 -6.35 -16.54 6.62
N ALA A 163 -5.58 -15.52 6.25
CA ALA A 163 -5.98 -14.50 5.28
C ALA A 163 -5.73 -14.97 3.85
N ASP A 164 -6.54 -14.54 2.89
CA ASP A 164 -6.34 -14.86 1.47
C ASP A 164 -5.08 -14.18 0.92
N TYR A 165 -4.78 -12.98 1.41
CA TYR A 165 -3.58 -12.23 1.06
C TYR A 165 -2.95 -11.61 2.31
N CYS A 166 -1.62 -11.65 2.38
CA CYS A 166 -0.84 -10.99 3.43
C CYS A 166 0.17 -10.02 2.80
N PHE A 167 0.22 -8.79 3.32
CA PHE A 167 1.18 -7.77 2.90
C PHE A 167 2.11 -7.44 4.07
N GLU A 168 3.40 -7.70 3.93
CA GLU A 168 4.42 -7.27 4.89
C GLU A 168 4.98 -5.91 4.45
N CYS A 169 4.82 -4.90 5.31
CA CYS A 169 5.14 -3.50 5.01
C CYS A 169 6.00 -2.85 6.11
N ILE A 170 6.72 -3.66 6.91
CA ILE A 170 7.66 -3.21 7.95
C ILE A 170 9.10 -3.45 7.49
N GLY A 171 9.38 -4.56 6.80
CA GLY A 171 10.71 -4.97 6.39
C GLY A 171 11.45 -5.80 7.44
N VAL A 172 10.72 -6.53 8.29
CA VAL A 172 11.31 -7.36 9.37
C VAL A 172 11.13 -8.85 9.04
N SER A 173 12.23 -9.60 8.98
CA SER A 173 12.25 -11.02 8.56
C SER A 173 11.37 -11.94 9.42
N SER A 174 11.31 -11.72 10.73
CA SER A 174 10.44 -12.48 11.61
C SER A 174 8.95 -12.23 11.30
N VAL A 175 8.59 -11.00 10.95
CA VAL A 175 7.23 -10.63 10.55
C VAL A 175 6.89 -11.17 9.17
N MET A 176 7.85 -11.19 8.23
CA MET A 176 7.67 -11.85 6.93
C MET A 176 7.30 -13.32 7.09
N THR A 177 7.99 -14.02 7.99
CA THR A 177 7.70 -15.43 8.31
C THR A 177 6.28 -15.59 8.86
N GLU A 178 5.87 -14.71 9.78
CA GLU A 178 4.51 -14.71 10.33
C GLU A 178 3.46 -14.36 9.28
N ALA A 179 3.74 -13.44 8.35
CA ALA A 179 2.84 -13.08 7.25
C ALA A 179 2.59 -14.27 6.32
N VAL A 180 3.65 -15.01 5.96
CA VAL A 180 3.54 -16.25 5.18
C VAL A 180 2.69 -17.28 5.93
N ARG A 181 2.98 -17.52 7.21
CA ARG A 181 2.22 -18.47 8.05
C ARG A 181 0.77 -18.06 8.27
N SER A 182 0.46 -16.77 8.19
CA SER A 182 -0.90 -16.24 8.34
C SER A 182 -1.72 -16.32 7.05
N THR A 183 -1.09 -16.70 5.94
CA THR A 183 -1.77 -16.87 4.64
C THR A 183 -2.47 -18.22 4.61
N LYS A 184 -3.69 -18.27 4.06
CA LYS A 184 -4.43 -19.53 3.91
C LYS A 184 -3.57 -20.55 3.14
N PRO A 185 -3.42 -21.78 3.65
CA PRO A 185 -2.73 -22.83 2.91
C PRO A 185 -3.48 -23.13 1.62
N VAL A 186 -2.76 -23.16 0.51
CA VAL A 186 -3.29 -23.66 -0.75
C VAL A 186 -3.18 -25.18 -0.68
N LEU A 187 -4.31 -25.88 -0.61
CA LEU A 187 -4.34 -27.32 -0.83
C LEU A 187 -4.01 -27.55 -2.30
N ILE A 188 -2.83 -28.11 -2.55
CA ILE A 188 -2.39 -28.66 -3.85
C ILE A 188 -2.74 -30.14 -3.90
#